data_AF-A0A975GG42-F1
#
_entry.id   AF-A0A975GG42-F1
#
_cell.length_a   1.000
_cell.length_b   1.000
_cell.length_c   1.000
_cell.angle_alpha   90.00
_cell.angle_beta   90.00
_cell.angle_gamma   90.00
#
_symmetry.space_group_name_H-M   'P 1'
#
loop_
_entity.id
_entity.type
_entity.pdbx_description
1 polymer ?
#
loop_
_entity_poly.entity_id
_entity_poly.type
_entity_poly.pdbx_seq_one_letter_code
_entity_poly.pdbx_strand_id
1 'polypeptide(L)'
;MSETIVFKVGHKYENVKGVYEVIDIKDESMTIRWGNGEQVSTPKDLQRRILERIQFEKDRHEQLNNTAGSKTKKRAGSAGKVFTGLDNSDFKNSISQTSWRNRTGLGGIVAKKIISNKFNLNSWAVAGTPAVQWCDIKLRKQKDQKLQANFYAQVDENNLYYGLCIERPDSSNNIKNDWDAFLSWLDNEQNEIWLNTIASENDLYIYDLNKKCFNDTIRSCNGKWKKENEDITSLCDFFKNLHQFNQTVITISKIDKKEDIIAQKEGISDTISSLFNTLMPVYEYIAS
;
A
#
# COMPACT_ATOMS: atom_id res chain seq x y z
N MET A 1 21.52 5.55 8.07
CA MET A 1 22.49 4.43 8.06
C MET A 1 21.83 3.26 8.74
N SER A 2 21.42 2.25 7.99
CA SER A 2 20.75 1.06 8.53
C SER A 2 21.81 0.16 9.17
N GLU A 3 21.78 0.01 10.49
CA GLU A 3 22.62 -0.96 11.19
C GLU A 3 22.25 -2.36 10.70
N THR A 4 23.21 -3.04 10.07
CA THR A 4 23.02 -4.42 9.63
C THR A 4 23.02 -5.32 10.85
N ILE A 5 21.90 -5.98 11.15
CA ILE A 5 21.78 -6.91 12.29
C ILE A 5 22.67 -8.12 12.04
N VAL A 6 23.80 -8.23 12.77
CA VAL A 6 24.72 -9.37 12.72
C VAL A 6 24.47 -10.30 13.91
N PHE A 7 24.05 -11.53 13.62
CA PHE A 7 23.82 -12.57 14.64
C PHE A 7 25.15 -13.11 15.20
N LYS A 8 25.19 -13.35 16.52
CA LYS A 8 26.36 -13.93 17.21
C LYS A 8 25.95 -15.20 17.95
N VAL A 9 26.78 -16.25 17.84
CA VAL A 9 26.62 -17.49 18.62
C VAL A 9 26.75 -17.17 20.12
N GLY A 10 25.92 -17.82 20.94
CA GLY A 10 25.82 -17.61 22.39
C GLY A 10 25.06 -16.35 22.81
N HIS A 11 24.55 -15.56 21.87
CA HIS A 11 23.73 -14.39 22.17
C HIS A 11 22.24 -14.73 22.16
N LYS A 12 21.49 -14.03 23.01
CA LYS A 12 20.04 -14.17 23.14
C LYS A 12 19.33 -13.07 22.36
N TYR A 13 18.29 -13.47 21.65
CA TYR A 13 17.42 -12.60 20.85
C TYR A 13 15.97 -12.96 21.16
N GLU A 14 15.03 -12.08 20.82
CA GLU A 14 13.61 -12.27 21.14
C GLU A 14 12.78 -12.25 19.85
N ASN A 15 11.90 -13.25 19.69
CA ASN A 15 10.88 -13.24 18.65
C ASN A 15 9.48 -13.47 19.24
N VAL A 16 8.46 -13.59 18.39
CA VAL A 16 7.05 -13.81 18.80
C VAL A 16 6.86 -15.07 19.65
N LYS A 17 7.74 -16.08 19.53
CA LYS A 17 7.71 -17.29 20.37
C LYS A 17 8.44 -17.13 21.70
N GLY A 18 9.17 -16.03 21.90
CA GLY A 18 9.94 -15.73 23.11
C GLY A 18 11.44 -15.64 22.87
N VAL A 19 12.19 -15.59 23.99
CA VAL A 19 13.65 -15.48 23.97
C VAL A 19 14.29 -16.78 23.50
N TYR A 20 15.19 -16.67 22.53
CA TYR A 20 15.99 -17.76 21.99
C TYR A 20 17.47 -17.41 22.00
N GLU A 21 18.32 -18.43 22.04
CA GLU A 21 19.76 -18.34 21.95
C GLU A 21 20.24 -18.90 20.61
N VAL A 22 21.18 -18.21 19.95
CA VAL A 22 21.81 -18.72 18.74
C VAL A 22 22.91 -19.69 19.14
N ILE A 23 22.73 -20.97 18.84
CA ILE A 23 23.68 -22.03 19.24
C ILE A 23 24.67 -22.39 18.13
N ASP A 24 24.33 -22.13 16.86
CA ASP A 24 25.22 -22.40 15.73
C ASP A 24 24.87 -21.50 14.54
N ILE A 25 25.89 -21.14 13.75
CA ILE A 25 25.75 -20.32 12.55
C ILE A 25 26.56 -20.98 11.42
N LYS A 26 25.88 -21.37 10.33
CA LYS A 26 26.50 -21.93 9.12
C LYS A 26 26.06 -21.16 7.90
N ASP A 27 26.99 -20.49 7.22
CA ASP A 27 26.81 -19.73 5.96
C ASP A 27 25.47 -19.02 5.79
N GLU A 28 24.40 -19.67 5.34
CA GLU A 28 23.07 -19.07 5.13
C GLU A 28 22.01 -19.37 6.21
N SER A 29 22.32 -20.25 7.15
CA SER A 29 21.42 -20.73 8.20
C SER A 29 21.99 -20.51 9.61
N MET A 30 21.10 -20.48 10.59
CA MET A 30 21.47 -20.52 12.00
C MET A 30 20.51 -21.40 12.80
N THR A 31 21.07 -22.08 13.78
CA THR A 31 20.31 -22.91 14.71
C THR A 31 20.03 -22.11 15.97
N ILE A 32 18.76 -22.04 16.34
CA ILE A 32 18.29 -21.33 17.52
C ILE A 32 17.67 -22.30 18.52
N ARG A 33 17.86 -22.02 19.81
CA ARG A 33 17.34 -22.81 20.92
C ARG A 33 16.51 -21.95 21.87
N TRP A 34 15.31 -22.38 22.20
CA TRP A 34 14.48 -21.74 23.21
C TRP A 34 14.70 -22.36 24.60
N GLY A 35 14.31 -21.65 25.67
CA GLY A 35 14.51 -22.10 27.06
C GLY A 35 13.81 -23.42 27.43
N ASN A 36 12.86 -23.87 26.61
CA ASN A 36 12.20 -25.19 26.72
C ASN A 36 13.02 -26.34 26.11
N GLY A 37 14.20 -26.05 25.54
CA GLY A 37 15.08 -27.03 24.89
C GLY A 37 14.80 -27.28 23.40
N GLU A 38 13.73 -26.70 22.84
CA GLU A 38 13.38 -26.80 21.42
C GLU A 38 14.46 -26.15 20.55
N GLN A 39 14.84 -26.82 19.45
CA GLN A 39 15.88 -26.36 18.53
C GLN A 39 15.35 -26.36 17.11
N VAL A 40 15.58 -25.27 16.38
CA VAL A 40 15.17 -25.14 14.98
C VAL A 40 16.30 -24.49 14.18
N SER A 41 16.57 -25.04 13.00
CA SER A 41 17.43 -24.41 12.00
C SER A 41 16.59 -23.46 11.14
N THR A 42 17.02 -22.20 11.04
CA THR A 42 16.30 -21.17 10.28
C THR A 42 17.26 -20.40 9.38
N PRO A 43 16.82 -19.94 8.19
CA PRO A 43 17.61 -19.03 7.37
C PRO A 43 17.91 -17.73 8.10
N LYS A 44 19.14 -17.22 7.99
CA LYS A 44 19.55 -15.93 8.60
C LYS A 44 18.67 -14.78 8.15
N ASP A 45 18.29 -14.77 6.88
CA ASP A 45 17.46 -13.74 6.29
C ASP A 45 16.06 -13.69 6.87
N LEU A 46 15.49 -14.86 7.17
CA LEU A 46 14.17 -14.95 7.79
C LEU A 46 14.20 -14.31 9.18
N GLN A 47 15.23 -14.62 9.97
CA GLN A 47 15.37 -14.10 11.34
C GLN A 47 15.73 -12.62 11.36
N ARG A 48 16.53 -12.16 10.40
CA ARG A 48 16.79 -10.72 10.20
C ARG A 48 15.50 -9.96 9.94
N ARG A 49 14.66 -10.44 9.00
CA ARG A 49 13.36 -9.82 8.71
C ARG A 49 12.42 -9.82 9.92
N ILE A 50 12.45 -10.89 10.72
CA ILE A 50 11.66 -10.97 11.96
C ILE A 50 12.13 -9.92 12.97
N LEU A 51 13.44 -9.76 13.17
CA LEU A 51 13.98 -8.76 14.11
C LEU A 51 13.77 -7.33 13.63
N GLU A 52 13.94 -7.06 12.33
CA GLU A 52 13.63 -5.75 11.74
C GLU A 52 12.16 -5.38 11.94
N ARG A 53 11.25 -6.34 11.75
CA ARG A 53 9.82 -6.13 12.01
C ARG A 53 9.53 -5.90 13.50
N ILE A 54 10.15 -6.66 14.40
CA ILE A 54 9.96 -6.49 15.85
C ILE A 54 10.53 -5.16 16.33
N GLN A 55 11.69 -4.74 15.84
CA GLN A 55 12.27 -3.45 16.18
C GLN A 55 11.38 -2.32 15.67
N PHE A 56 10.87 -2.43 14.44
CA PHE A 56 9.91 -1.49 13.89
C PHE A 56 8.60 -1.42 14.72
N GLU A 57 8.10 -2.56 15.19
CA GLU A 57 6.92 -2.62 16.06
C GLU A 57 7.19 -2.08 17.49
N LYS A 58 8.39 -2.30 18.05
CA LYS A 58 8.83 -1.75 19.35
C LYS A 58 9.01 -0.24 19.28
N ASP A 59 9.70 0.29 18.27
CA ASP A 59 9.87 1.73 18.04
C ASP A 59 8.51 2.43 17.85
N ARG A 60 7.56 1.75 17.17
CA ARG A 60 6.16 2.21 17.02
C ARG A 60 5.43 2.28 18.36
N HIS A 61 5.61 1.29 19.24
CA HIS A 61 4.98 1.27 20.57
C HIS A 61 5.59 2.31 21.53
N GLU A 62 6.91 2.51 21.49
CA GLU A 62 7.59 3.52 22.30
C GLU A 62 7.23 4.95 21.86
N GLN A 63 7.06 5.20 20.56
CA GLN A 63 6.61 6.51 20.06
C GLN A 63 5.14 6.82 20.41
N LEU A 64 4.26 5.82 20.45
CA LEU A 64 2.88 5.97 20.92
C LEU A 64 2.81 6.21 22.43
N ASN A 65 3.67 5.57 23.21
CA ASN A 65 3.73 5.76 24.66
C ASN A 65 4.38 7.11 25.04
N ASN A 66 5.37 7.58 24.29
CA ASN A 66 6.00 8.90 24.51
C ASN A 66 5.13 10.09 24.09
N THR A 67 4.09 9.87 23.26
CA THR A 67 3.14 10.92 22.86
C THR A 67 1.92 11.05 23.78
N ALA A 68 1.65 10.05 24.62
CA ALA A 68 0.56 10.08 25.61
C ALA A 68 0.82 10.99 26.84
N GLY A 69 2.08 11.41 27.07
CA GLY A 69 2.47 12.25 28.22
C GLY A 69 2.73 13.74 27.92
N SER A 70 2.82 14.15 26.65
CA SER A 70 3.15 15.54 26.31
C SER A 70 1.88 16.38 26.17
N LYS A 71 1.53 17.11 27.24
CA LYS A 71 0.56 18.22 27.20
C LYS A 71 0.80 19.08 25.96
N THR A 72 -0.15 19.04 25.04
CA THR A 72 -0.14 19.73 23.76
C THR A 72 0.07 21.23 23.97
N LYS A 73 1.30 21.71 23.78
CA LYS A 73 1.52 23.11 23.43
C LYS A 73 0.81 23.31 22.09
N LYS A 74 -0.32 24.02 22.12
CA LYS A 74 -0.99 24.54 20.93
C LYS A 74 0.05 25.23 20.07
N ARG A 75 0.49 24.58 18.98
CA ARG A 75 1.23 25.28 17.93
C ARG A 75 0.26 26.27 17.30
N ALA A 76 0.53 27.54 17.52
CA ALA A 76 -0.14 28.62 16.83
C ALA A 76 0.10 28.47 15.31
N GLY A 77 -0.98 28.59 14.53
CA GLY A 77 -0.97 29.02 13.14
C GLY A 77 -0.39 28.05 12.10
N SER A 78 -1.25 27.22 11.50
CA SER A 78 -1.16 26.92 10.07
C SER A 78 -2.52 27.24 9.45
N ALA A 79 -2.81 28.53 9.34
CA ALA A 79 -3.79 28.98 8.37
C ALA A 79 -3.21 28.66 6.98
N GLY A 80 -3.80 27.68 6.30
CA GLY A 80 -3.75 27.45 4.86
C GLY A 80 -2.42 27.74 4.14
N LYS A 81 -1.37 26.94 4.34
CA LYS A 81 -0.38 26.79 3.28
C LYS A 81 -1.08 26.13 2.09
N VAL A 82 -1.28 26.90 1.03
CA VAL A 82 -1.77 26.42 -0.27
C VAL A 82 -0.77 25.39 -0.78
N PHE A 83 -1.27 24.26 -1.27
CA PHE A 83 -0.43 23.25 -1.90
C PHE A 83 0.12 23.80 -3.22
N THR A 84 1.44 23.86 -3.34
CA THR A 84 2.13 24.38 -4.54
C THR A 84 2.76 23.26 -5.38
N GLY A 85 2.47 22.00 -5.06
CA GLY A 85 3.12 20.83 -5.64
C GLY A 85 3.95 20.04 -4.64
N LEU A 86 4.46 18.90 -5.11
CA LEU A 86 5.45 18.08 -4.40
C LEU A 86 6.86 18.61 -4.68
N ASP A 87 7.74 18.50 -3.70
CA ASP A 87 9.15 18.86 -3.85
C ASP A 87 10.11 17.67 -3.61
N ASN A 88 11.40 17.88 -3.87
CA ASN A 88 12.43 16.85 -3.72
C ASN A 88 12.45 16.19 -2.33
N SER A 89 12.09 16.91 -1.28
CA SER A 89 12.08 16.45 0.10
C SER A 89 10.85 15.62 0.46
N ASP A 90 9.82 15.63 -0.39
CA ASP A 90 8.64 14.79 -0.22
C ASP A 90 8.90 13.33 -0.65
N PHE A 91 9.79 13.11 -1.61
CA PHE A 91 10.16 11.78 -2.12
C PHE A 91 11.14 11.07 -1.20
N LYS A 92 10.58 10.37 -0.21
CA LYS A 92 11.30 9.60 0.80
C LYS A 92 10.39 8.57 1.44
N ASN A 93 10.96 7.51 2.01
CA ASN A 93 10.22 6.44 2.66
C ASN A 93 9.68 6.78 4.07
N SER A 94 9.81 8.03 4.53
CA SER A 94 9.41 8.46 5.88
C SER A 94 8.39 9.58 5.86
N ILE A 95 7.58 9.68 6.91
CA ILE A 95 6.56 10.73 7.08
C ILE A 95 7.09 12.03 7.70
N SER A 96 8.38 12.06 8.06
CA SER A 96 8.98 13.21 8.73
C SER A 96 8.88 14.44 7.83
N GLN A 97 8.35 15.55 8.35
CA GLN A 97 8.17 16.81 7.61
C GLN A 97 7.28 16.70 6.34
N THR A 98 6.48 15.64 6.21
CA THR A 98 5.58 15.46 5.06
C THR A 98 4.23 16.12 5.34
N SER A 99 3.89 17.18 4.59
CA SER A 99 2.59 17.88 4.73
C SER A 99 1.63 17.71 3.56
N TRP A 100 2.09 17.24 2.40
CA TRP A 100 1.26 17.14 1.19
C TRP A 100 0.06 16.20 1.34
N ARG A 101 0.16 15.20 2.22
CA ARG A 101 -0.85 14.15 2.48
C ARG A 101 -2.06 14.68 3.26
N ASN A 102 -1.97 15.89 3.80
CA ASN A 102 -2.96 16.45 4.71
C ASN A 102 -4.17 17.00 3.94
N ARG A 103 -5.27 17.27 4.67
CA ARG A 103 -6.50 17.84 4.09
C ARG A 103 -6.36 19.25 3.53
N THR A 104 -5.30 19.97 3.90
CA THR A 104 -4.98 21.28 3.30
C THR A 104 -3.99 21.17 2.14
N GLY A 105 -3.43 19.98 1.91
CA GLY A 105 -2.50 19.67 0.83
C GLY A 105 -3.17 18.97 -0.35
N LEU A 106 -2.40 18.15 -1.06
CA LEU A 106 -2.85 17.32 -2.18
C LEU A 106 -4.08 16.47 -1.81
N GLY A 107 -4.06 15.86 -0.61
CA GLY A 107 -5.16 15.06 -0.08
C GLY A 107 -6.53 15.74 -0.21
N GLY A 108 -6.65 16.95 0.33
CA GLY A 108 -7.92 17.68 0.29
C GLY A 108 -8.26 18.29 -1.06
N ILE A 109 -7.25 18.66 -1.86
CA ILE A 109 -7.48 19.23 -3.19
C ILE A 109 -8.06 18.17 -4.13
N VAL A 110 -7.43 16.99 -4.20
CA VAL A 110 -7.93 15.89 -5.02
C VAL A 110 -9.32 15.47 -4.57
N ALA A 111 -9.57 15.38 -3.25
CA ALA A 111 -10.89 15.01 -2.72
C ALA A 111 -12.03 15.93 -3.23
N LYS A 112 -11.76 17.22 -3.47
CA LYS A 112 -12.73 18.17 -4.02
C LYS A 112 -12.94 18.04 -5.53
N LYS A 113 -11.98 17.44 -6.24
CA LYS A 113 -11.99 17.29 -7.70
C LYS A 113 -12.52 15.92 -8.15
N ILE A 114 -12.62 14.95 -7.23
CA ILE A 114 -13.22 13.65 -7.54
C ILE A 114 -14.75 13.82 -7.68
N ILE A 115 -15.31 13.27 -8.76
CA ILE A 115 -16.72 13.35 -9.10
C ILE A 115 -17.34 11.97 -8.90
N SER A 116 -18.33 11.88 -8.01
CA SER A 116 -19.19 10.70 -7.88
C SER A 116 -20.60 11.15 -7.48
N ASN A 117 -21.60 10.47 -8.03
CA ASN A 117 -23.00 10.70 -7.67
C ASN A 117 -23.45 9.82 -6.49
N LYS A 118 -22.66 8.81 -6.12
CA LYS A 118 -22.99 7.81 -5.09
C LYS A 118 -22.21 8.02 -3.80
N PHE A 119 -20.94 8.44 -3.90
CA PHE A 119 -20.02 8.48 -2.77
C PHE A 119 -19.58 9.90 -2.45
N ASN A 120 -19.36 10.14 -1.16
CA ASN A 120 -18.74 11.37 -0.67
C ASN A 120 -17.32 11.04 -0.20
N LEU A 121 -16.37 11.15 -1.12
CA LEU A 121 -14.98 10.79 -0.90
C LEU A 121 -14.23 11.89 -0.14
N ASN A 122 -13.39 11.47 0.81
CA ASN A 122 -12.48 12.38 1.51
C ASN A 122 -11.09 11.75 1.62
N SER A 123 -10.10 12.49 2.10
CA SER A 123 -8.72 12.03 2.24
C SER A 123 -8.32 11.76 3.68
N TRP A 124 -7.47 10.75 3.84
CA TRP A 124 -6.79 10.42 5.09
C TRP A 124 -5.33 10.06 4.80
N ALA A 125 -4.41 10.66 5.56
CA ALA A 125 -3.01 10.27 5.55
C ALA A 125 -2.88 8.84 6.12
N VAL A 126 -2.13 8.00 5.41
CA VAL A 126 -1.80 6.65 5.88
C VAL A 126 -0.78 6.77 7.01
N ALA A 127 -1.03 6.09 8.12
CA ALA A 127 -0.14 6.12 9.28
C ALA A 127 1.20 5.44 8.94
N GLY A 128 2.32 6.08 9.28
CA GLY A 128 3.67 5.53 9.09
C GLY A 128 4.20 5.52 7.65
N THR A 129 3.33 5.64 6.65
CA THR A 129 3.71 5.62 5.22
C THR A 129 3.55 7.00 4.61
N PRO A 130 4.45 7.46 3.70
CA PRO A 130 4.26 8.68 2.92
C PRO A 130 3.17 8.49 1.84
N ALA A 131 1.96 8.15 2.28
CA ALA A 131 0.79 7.90 1.44
C ALA A 131 -0.47 8.58 1.98
N VAL A 132 -1.43 8.80 1.09
CA VAL A 132 -2.78 9.30 1.36
C VAL A 132 -3.77 8.41 0.62
N GLN A 133 -4.91 8.16 1.25
CA GLN A 133 -6.01 7.39 0.68
C GLN A 133 -7.28 8.23 0.60
N TRP A 134 -8.09 7.96 -0.43
CA TRP A 134 -9.44 8.48 -0.59
C TRP A 134 -10.45 7.35 -0.61
N CYS A 135 -11.46 7.47 0.25
CA CYS A 135 -12.57 6.53 0.37
C CYS A 135 -13.84 7.24 0.83
N ASP A 136 -14.98 6.57 0.73
CA ASP A 136 -16.26 7.15 1.14
C ASP A 136 -16.33 7.37 2.65
N ILE A 137 -16.81 8.55 3.06
CA ILE A 137 -16.91 8.93 4.47
C ILE A 137 -17.82 7.98 5.27
N LYS A 138 -18.88 7.44 4.66
CA LYS A 138 -19.80 6.52 5.36
C LYS A 138 -19.17 5.15 5.48
N LEU A 139 -18.60 4.61 4.39
CA LEU A 139 -17.91 3.31 4.40
C LEU A 139 -16.76 3.31 5.42
N ARG A 140 -16.00 4.41 5.48
CA ARG A 140 -14.90 4.58 6.43
C ARG A 140 -15.35 4.57 7.91
N LYS A 141 -16.60 4.90 8.22
CA LYS A 141 -17.10 4.91 9.61
C LYS A 141 -17.58 3.54 10.09
N GLN A 142 -17.71 2.56 9.19
CA GLN A 142 -18.13 1.21 9.56
C GLN A 142 -17.02 0.49 10.33
N LYS A 143 -17.40 -0.47 11.19
CA LYS A 143 -16.43 -1.19 12.05
C LYS A 143 -15.48 -2.08 11.25
N ASP A 144 -15.91 -2.55 10.08
CA ASP A 144 -15.15 -3.42 9.18
C ASP A 144 -14.43 -2.60 8.09
N GLN A 145 -13.60 -1.65 8.52
CA GLN A 145 -12.80 -0.80 7.62
C GLN A 145 -11.78 -1.58 6.78
N LYS A 146 -11.44 -2.81 7.18
CA LYS A 146 -10.46 -3.64 6.47
C LYS A 146 -11.14 -4.17 5.21
N LEU A 147 -10.39 -4.28 4.11
CA LEU A 147 -10.87 -4.84 2.84
C LEU A 147 -11.72 -3.92 1.94
N GLN A 148 -11.80 -2.62 2.25
CA GLN A 148 -12.46 -1.65 1.38
C GLN A 148 -11.53 -1.12 0.29
N ALA A 149 -12.04 -1.05 -0.93
CA ALA A 149 -11.41 -0.38 -2.04
C ALA A 149 -11.19 1.10 -1.71
N ASN A 150 -10.04 1.61 -2.10
CA ASN A 150 -9.69 3.01 -1.89
C ASN A 150 -8.83 3.51 -3.05
N PHE A 151 -9.03 4.77 -3.41
CA PHE A 151 -8.03 5.46 -4.19
C PHE A 151 -6.85 5.80 -3.29
N TYR A 152 -5.64 5.85 -3.86
CA TYR A 152 -4.45 6.18 -3.08
C TYR A 152 -3.43 6.93 -3.90
N ALA A 153 -2.53 7.61 -3.18
CA ALA A 153 -1.28 8.13 -3.71
C ALA A 153 -0.18 7.89 -2.68
N GLN A 154 0.98 7.42 -3.12
CA GLN A 154 2.14 7.11 -2.31
C GLN A 154 3.41 7.55 -3.04
N VAL A 155 4.38 8.07 -2.31
CA VAL A 155 5.72 8.32 -2.85
C VAL A 155 6.72 7.33 -2.28
N ASP A 156 7.76 7.03 -3.05
CA ASP A 156 9.03 6.53 -2.53
C ASP A 156 10.13 7.56 -2.84
N GLU A 157 11.39 7.14 -2.88
CA GLU A 157 12.53 8.01 -3.17
C GLU A 157 12.58 8.51 -4.63
N ASN A 158 11.92 7.79 -5.56
CA ASN A 158 12.08 7.94 -7.00
C ASN A 158 10.76 8.13 -7.77
N ASN A 159 9.61 7.75 -7.20
CA ASN A 159 8.35 7.67 -7.92
C ASN A 159 7.17 8.14 -7.06
N LEU A 160 6.12 8.56 -7.75
CA LEU A 160 4.77 8.68 -7.25
C LEU A 160 3.92 7.55 -7.84
N TYR A 161 3.26 6.82 -6.96
CA TYR A 161 2.29 5.77 -7.27
C TYR A 161 0.91 6.31 -6.95
N TYR A 162 -0.04 6.19 -7.88
CA TYR A 162 -1.42 6.56 -7.58
C TYR A 162 -2.42 5.80 -8.45
N GLY A 163 -3.57 5.49 -7.86
CA GLY A 163 -4.63 4.76 -8.54
C GLY A 163 -5.62 4.14 -7.57
N LEU A 164 -6.19 3.00 -7.97
CA LEU A 164 -7.17 2.24 -7.18
C LEU A 164 -6.49 1.05 -6.50
N CYS A 165 -6.81 0.84 -5.23
CA CYS A 165 -6.32 -0.24 -4.39
C CYS A 165 -7.49 -1.11 -3.95
N ILE A 166 -7.37 -2.43 -4.09
CA ILE A 166 -8.39 -3.42 -3.77
C ILE A 166 -7.73 -4.52 -2.95
N GLU A 167 -8.30 -4.81 -1.78
CA GLU A 167 -7.72 -5.72 -0.82
C GLU A 167 -8.52 -7.03 -0.74
N ARG A 168 -7.83 -8.14 -0.94
CA ARG A 168 -8.39 -9.50 -0.82
C ARG A 168 -8.39 -9.92 0.65
N PRO A 169 -9.54 -10.39 1.19
CA PRO A 169 -9.61 -10.97 2.52
C PRO A 169 -8.67 -12.16 2.68
N ASP A 170 -8.24 -12.40 3.92
CA ASP A 170 -7.81 -13.76 4.27
C ASP A 170 -9.03 -14.69 4.25
N SER A 171 -8.83 -15.91 3.75
CA SER A 171 -9.82 -16.94 3.37
C SER A 171 -10.84 -17.36 4.45
N SER A 172 -10.85 -16.74 5.63
CA SER A 172 -11.63 -17.17 6.79
C SER A 172 -13.00 -16.52 6.95
N ASN A 173 -13.36 -15.48 6.18
CA ASN A 173 -14.60 -14.74 6.38
C ASN A 173 -15.46 -14.68 5.09
N ASN A 174 -16.64 -15.31 5.13
CA ASN A 174 -17.72 -15.23 4.13
C ASN A 174 -18.41 -13.84 4.09
N ILE A 175 -17.70 -12.77 4.42
CA ILE A 175 -18.22 -11.42 4.37
C ILE A 175 -18.06 -10.92 2.94
N LYS A 176 -19.17 -10.48 2.34
CA LYS A 176 -19.16 -9.79 1.04
C LYS A 176 -18.10 -8.68 1.08
N ASN A 177 -17.16 -8.73 0.16
CA ASN A 177 -16.01 -7.83 0.13
C ASN A 177 -15.83 -7.26 -1.28
N ASP A 178 -15.11 -6.14 -1.36
CA ASP A 178 -14.90 -5.42 -2.62
C ASP A 178 -14.07 -6.25 -3.61
N TRP A 179 -13.30 -7.24 -3.15
CA TRP A 179 -12.56 -8.16 -4.01
C TRP A 179 -13.49 -9.08 -4.81
N ASP A 180 -14.48 -9.71 -4.18
CA ASP A 180 -15.45 -10.55 -4.87
C ASP A 180 -16.32 -9.72 -5.83
N ALA A 181 -16.68 -8.49 -5.43
CA ALA A 181 -17.36 -7.56 -6.31
C ALA A 181 -16.50 -7.16 -7.52
N PHE A 182 -15.19 -6.97 -7.32
CA PHE A 182 -14.24 -6.69 -8.39
C PHE A 182 -14.09 -7.87 -9.37
N LEU A 183 -13.98 -9.11 -8.86
CA LEU A 183 -13.97 -10.30 -9.71
C LEU A 183 -15.28 -10.43 -10.50
N SER A 184 -16.42 -10.20 -9.85
CA SER A 184 -17.72 -10.21 -10.53
C SER A 184 -17.83 -9.10 -11.58
N TRP A 185 -17.20 -7.94 -11.36
CA TRP A 185 -17.15 -6.86 -12.33
C TRP A 185 -16.31 -7.21 -13.55
N LEU A 186 -15.14 -7.83 -13.34
CA LEU A 186 -14.22 -8.29 -14.39
C LEU A 186 -14.77 -9.46 -15.20
N ASP A 187 -15.64 -10.30 -14.62
CA ASP A 187 -16.28 -11.43 -15.31
C ASP A 187 -17.13 -10.99 -16.51
N ASN A 188 -17.49 -9.70 -16.58
CA ASN A 188 -18.10 -9.11 -17.77
C ASN A 188 -17.01 -8.68 -18.77
N GLU A 189 -17.01 -9.31 -19.94
CA GLU A 189 -16.06 -9.05 -21.02
C GLU A 189 -15.95 -7.56 -21.40
N GLN A 190 -17.07 -6.82 -21.43
CA GLN A 190 -17.05 -5.39 -21.76
C GLN A 190 -16.31 -4.56 -20.71
N ASN A 191 -16.42 -4.93 -19.43
CA ASN A 191 -15.70 -4.27 -18.35
C ASN A 191 -14.19 -4.58 -18.41
N GLU A 192 -13.83 -5.82 -18.73
CA GLU A 192 -12.42 -6.22 -18.89
C GLU A 192 -11.78 -5.50 -20.09
N ILE A 193 -12.47 -5.43 -21.24
CA ILE A 193 -12.03 -4.66 -22.42
C ILE A 193 -11.91 -3.17 -22.09
N TRP A 194 -12.88 -2.61 -21.38
CA TRP A 194 -12.84 -1.22 -20.95
C TRP A 194 -11.62 -0.96 -20.05
N LEU A 195 -11.37 -1.81 -19.04
CA LEU A 195 -10.22 -1.65 -18.16
C LEU A 195 -8.90 -1.77 -18.91
N ASN A 196 -8.83 -2.68 -19.88
CA ASN A 196 -7.64 -2.85 -20.73
C ASN A 196 -7.36 -1.59 -21.56
N THR A 197 -8.40 -0.99 -22.14
CA THR A 197 -8.31 0.28 -22.89
C THR A 197 -7.84 1.40 -21.98
N ILE A 198 -8.50 1.60 -20.83
CA ILE A 198 -8.13 2.63 -19.85
C ILE A 198 -6.70 2.44 -19.35
N ALA A 199 -6.28 1.21 -19.09
CA ALA A 199 -4.93 0.90 -18.68
C ALA A 199 -3.89 1.24 -19.76
N SER A 200 -4.21 0.98 -21.04
CA SER A 200 -3.33 1.36 -22.15
C SER A 200 -3.24 2.88 -22.34
N GLU A 201 -4.37 3.58 -22.27
CA GLU A 201 -4.43 5.03 -22.52
C GLU A 201 -3.78 5.87 -21.41
N ASN A 202 -3.73 5.32 -20.19
CA ASN A 202 -3.22 6.03 -19.00
C ASN A 202 -1.91 5.44 -18.45
N ASP A 203 -1.28 4.51 -19.16
CA ASP A 203 -0.08 3.76 -18.74
C ASP A 203 -0.23 3.13 -17.33
N LEU A 204 -1.34 2.43 -17.10
CA LEU A 204 -1.61 1.81 -15.80
C LEU A 204 -0.97 0.42 -15.70
N TYR A 205 -0.45 0.16 -14.51
CA TYR A 205 0.12 -1.11 -14.09
C TYR A 205 -0.80 -1.75 -13.06
N ILE A 206 -0.93 -3.08 -13.14
CA ILE A 206 -1.58 -3.87 -12.11
C ILE A 206 -0.54 -4.73 -11.41
N TYR A 207 -0.44 -4.60 -10.09
CA TYR A 207 0.55 -5.32 -9.30
C TYR A 207 0.05 -5.57 -7.88
N ASP A 208 0.68 -6.53 -7.19
CA ASP A 208 0.48 -6.76 -5.77
C ASP A 208 1.42 -5.85 -4.96
N LEU A 209 0.83 -4.91 -4.22
CA LEU A 209 1.56 -3.96 -3.39
C LEU A 209 2.45 -4.66 -2.35
N ASN A 210 2.02 -5.84 -1.87
CA ASN A 210 2.75 -6.60 -0.87
C ASN A 210 3.73 -7.63 -1.47
N LYS A 211 3.70 -7.86 -2.79
CA LYS A 211 4.51 -8.87 -3.50
C LYS A 211 4.41 -10.25 -2.85
N LYS A 212 3.20 -10.65 -2.47
CA LYS A 212 2.88 -11.93 -1.82
C LYS A 212 2.27 -12.93 -2.78
N CYS A 213 1.37 -12.49 -3.65
CA CYS A 213 0.69 -13.34 -4.63
C CYS A 213 1.46 -13.42 -5.94
N PHE A 214 2.00 -12.31 -6.42
CA PHE A 214 2.88 -12.26 -7.58
C PHE A 214 3.83 -11.07 -7.47
N ASN A 215 5.01 -11.17 -8.07
CA ASN A 215 6.07 -10.16 -7.94
C ASN A 215 6.14 -9.19 -9.13
N ASP A 216 5.47 -9.55 -10.22
CA ASP A 216 5.60 -8.89 -11.51
C ASP A 216 4.49 -7.87 -11.73
N THR A 217 4.61 -7.06 -12.77
CA THR A 217 3.57 -6.11 -13.17
C THR A 217 2.79 -6.65 -14.36
N ILE A 218 1.48 -6.53 -14.30
CA ILE A 218 0.57 -6.75 -15.41
C ILE A 218 0.32 -5.41 -16.09
N ARG A 219 0.33 -5.39 -17.42
CA ARG A 219 0.09 -4.21 -18.24
C ARG A 219 -0.81 -4.54 -19.43
N SER A 220 -1.47 -3.53 -19.96
CA SER A 220 -2.11 -3.64 -21.28
C SER A 220 -1.06 -3.54 -22.38
N CYS A 221 -1.16 -4.38 -23.41
CA CYS A 221 -0.34 -4.34 -24.61
C CYS A 221 -1.18 -4.82 -25.80
N ASN A 222 -1.48 -3.91 -26.73
CA ASN A 222 -2.25 -4.19 -27.95
C ASN A 222 -3.60 -4.87 -27.66
N GLY A 223 -4.35 -4.37 -26.66
CA GLY A 223 -5.67 -4.92 -26.31
C GLY A 223 -5.63 -6.21 -25.49
N LYS A 224 -4.45 -6.68 -25.08
CA LYS A 224 -4.27 -7.88 -24.26
C LYS A 224 -3.60 -7.55 -22.94
N TRP A 225 -3.88 -8.34 -21.92
CA TRP A 225 -3.14 -8.31 -20.67
C TRP A 225 -1.83 -9.08 -20.83
N LYS A 226 -0.74 -8.50 -20.33
CA LYS A 226 0.56 -9.16 -20.30
C LYS A 226 1.17 -9.06 -18.93
N LYS A 227 1.70 -10.18 -18.44
CA LYS A 227 2.57 -10.25 -17.28
C LYS A 227 3.96 -10.60 -17.79
N GLU A 228 4.90 -9.66 -17.67
CA GLU A 228 6.20 -9.75 -18.34
C GLU A 228 6.07 -9.98 -19.86
N ASN A 229 6.28 -11.24 -20.30
CA ASN A 229 6.18 -11.70 -21.68
C ASN A 229 5.07 -12.74 -21.89
N GLU A 230 4.29 -13.06 -20.85
CA GLU A 230 3.19 -14.01 -20.91
C GLU A 230 1.87 -13.27 -21.16
N ASP A 231 1.12 -13.73 -22.15
CA ASP A 231 -0.23 -13.25 -22.42
C ASP A 231 -1.18 -13.81 -21.34
N ILE A 232 -1.99 -12.93 -20.74
CA ILE A 232 -3.09 -13.29 -19.85
C ILE A 232 -4.37 -13.21 -20.67
N THR A 233 -5.05 -14.36 -20.84
CA THR A 233 -6.28 -14.46 -21.62
C THR A 233 -7.46 -13.76 -20.95
N SER A 234 -7.61 -13.94 -19.63
CA SER A 234 -8.58 -13.21 -18.82
C SER A 234 -7.94 -12.80 -17.50
N LEU A 235 -8.05 -11.51 -17.19
CA LEU A 235 -7.60 -10.94 -15.93
C LEU A 235 -8.44 -11.46 -14.75
N CYS A 236 -9.74 -11.67 -14.98
CA CYS A 236 -10.65 -12.29 -14.01
C CYS A 236 -10.16 -13.69 -13.60
N ASP A 237 -9.91 -14.55 -14.59
CA ASP A 237 -9.42 -15.92 -14.35
C ASP A 237 -8.04 -15.93 -13.73
N PHE A 238 -7.15 -15.02 -14.16
CA PHE A 238 -5.85 -14.86 -13.53
C PHE A 238 -5.98 -14.59 -12.03
N PHE A 239 -6.84 -13.66 -11.61
CA PHE A 239 -7.04 -13.35 -10.20
C PHE A 239 -7.77 -14.45 -9.42
N LYS A 240 -8.74 -15.15 -10.02
CA LYS A 240 -9.40 -16.32 -9.42
C LYS A 240 -8.39 -17.43 -9.11
N ASN A 241 -7.40 -17.61 -9.98
CA ASN A 241 -6.37 -18.65 -9.86
C ASN A 241 -5.18 -18.27 -8.98
N LEU A 242 -5.10 -17.03 -8.48
CA LEU A 242 -4.07 -16.66 -7.50
C LEU A 242 -4.24 -17.52 -6.23
N HIS A 243 -3.19 -18.27 -5.88
CA HIS A 243 -3.15 -19.10 -4.68
C HIS A 243 -3.60 -18.29 -3.43
N GLN A 244 -4.40 -18.92 -2.57
CA GLN A 244 -5.05 -18.33 -1.39
C GLN A 244 -4.07 -18.03 -0.24
N PHE A 245 -2.86 -17.57 -0.52
CA PHE A 245 -1.88 -17.29 0.51
C PHE A 245 -1.96 -15.81 0.93
N ASN A 246 -2.65 -15.58 2.05
CA ASN A 246 -2.69 -14.31 2.80
C ASN A 246 -3.43 -13.13 2.15
N GLN A 247 -3.71 -12.13 2.98
CA GLN A 247 -4.20 -10.81 2.60
C GLN A 247 -3.32 -10.20 1.49
N THR A 248 -3.93 -9.97 0.34
CA THR A 248 -3.31 -9.49 -0.89
C THR A 248 -3.87 -8.13 -1.23
N VAL A 249 -3.04 -7.22 -1.72
CA VAL A 249 -3.48 -5.87 -2.07
C VAL A 249 -3.12 -5.62 -3.52
N ILE A 250 -4.13 -5.70 -4.40
CA ILE A 250 -3.94 -5.40 -5.81
C ILE A 250 -4.15 -3.92 -6.03
N THR A 251 -3.24 -3.32 -6.79
CA THR A 251 -3.32 -1.92 -7.19
C THR A 251 -3.37 -1.81 -8.70
N ILE A 252 -4.29 -0.98 -9.20
CA ILE A 252 -4.36 -0.53 -10.60
C ILE A 252 -3.88 0.92 -10.59
N SER A 253 -2.67 1.19 -11.07
CA SER A 253 -1.99 2.46 -10.77
C SER A 253 -1.07 2.95 -11.86
N LYS A 254 -1.00 4.28 -11.98
CA LYS A 254 0.08 4.94 -12.71
C LYS A 254 1.31 5.05 -11.81
N ILE A 255 2.48 5.01 -12.43
CA ILE A 255 3.77 5.18 -11.78
C ILE A 255 4.51 6.27 -12.54
N ASP A 256 4.64 7.44 -11.92
CA ASP A 256 5.33 8.59 -12.50
C ASP A 256 6.64 8.85 -11.76
N LYS A 257 7.67 9.26 -12.52
CA LYS A 257 8.98 9.56 -11.97
C LYS A 257 8.96 10.87 -11.20
N LYS A 258 9.78 10.93 -10.17
CA LYS A 258 9.98 12.09 -9.29
C LYS A 258 10.19 13.39 -10.07
N GLU A 259 11.05 13.38 -11.07
CA GLU A 259 11.40 14.58 -11.84
C GLU A 259 10.20 15.15 -12.58
N ASP A 260 9.39 14.28 -13.20
CA ASP A 260 8.19 14.65 -13.95
C ASP A 260 7.13 15.23 -13.01
N ILE A 261 6.97 14.63 -11.83
CA ILE A 261 6.01 15.09 -10.82
C ILE A 261 6.38 16.44 -10.22
N ILE A 262 7.67 16.67 -9.93
CA ILE A 262 8.13 17.96 -9.41
C ILE A 262 7.90 19.07 -10.45
N ALA A 263 8.10 18.77 -11.74
CA ALA A 263 7.84 19.71 -12.82
C ALA A 263 6.37 20.11 -12.93
N GLN A 264 5.43 19.21 -12.59
CA GLN A 264 3.98 19.47 -12.65
C GLN A 264 3.48 20.46 -11.58
N LYS A 265 4.23 20.68 -10.49
CA LYS A 265 3.84 21.57 -9.37
C LYS A 265 2.42 21.23 -8.87
N GLU A 266 1.53 22.22 -8.77
CA GLU A 266 0.14 22.04 -8.33
C GLU A 266 -0.73 21.24 -9.32
N GLY A 267 -0.32 21.16 -10.60
CA GLY A 267 -1.01 20.45 -11.67
C GLY A 267 -1.12 18.95 -11.42
N ILE A 268 -0.25 18.36 -10.59
CA ILE A 268 -0.36 16.94 -10.19
C ILE A 268 -1.72 16.63 -9.55
N SER A 269 -2.35 17.60 -8.89
CA SER A 269 -3.68 17.40 -8.32
C SER A 269 -4.74 17.16 -9.39
N ASP A 270 -4.63 17.81 -10.55
CA ASP A 270 -5.52 17.60 -11.69
C ASP A 270 -5.25 16.24 -12.32
N THR A 271 -3.99 15.89 -12.57
CA THR A 271 -3.57 14.60 -13.12
C THR A 271 -4.11 13.43 -12.29
N ILE A 272 -3.94 13.47 -10.96
CA ILE A 272 -4.45 12.42 -10.06
C ILE A 272 -5.97 12.36 -10.08
N SER A 273 -6.64 13.51 -9.94
CA SER A 273 -8.11 13.54 -9.91
C SER A 273 -8.74 13.08 -11.22
N SER A 274 -8.11 13.38 -12.36
CA SER A 274 -8.53 12.92 -13.67
C SER A 274 -8.48 11.39 -13.74
N LEU A 275 -7.37 10.77 -13.32
CA LEU A 275 -7.27 9.32 -13.28
C LEU A 275 -8.30 8.69 -12.34
N PHE A 276 -8.53 9.28 -11.17
CA PHE A 276 -9.53 8.76 -10.23
C PHE A 276 -10.95 8.86 -10.79
N ASN A 277 -11.28 9.93 -11.51
CA ASN A 277 -12.57 10.07 -12.20
C ASN A 277 -12.70 9.03 -13.33
N THR A 278 -11.62 8.75 -14.07
CA THR A 278 -11.59 7.68 -15.07
C THR A 278 -11.84 6.30 -14.46
N LEU A 279 -11.25 6.02 -13.29
CA LEU A 279 -11.41 4.74 -12.57
C LEU A 279 -12.66 4.68 -11.67
N MET A 280 -13.43 5.76 -11.57
CA MET A 280 -14.62 5.86 -10.73
C MET A 280 -15.68 4.79 -11.03
N PRO A 281 -15.96 4.40 -12.29
CA PRO A 281 -16.93 3.35 -12.58
C PRO A 281 -16.60 2.01 -11.90
N VAL A 282 -15.31 1.67 -11.78
CA VAL A 282 -14.86 0.47 -11.06
C VAL A 282 -15.12 0.64 -9.57
N TYR A 283 -14.66 1.75 -8.99
CA TYR A 283 -14.86 2.07 -7.57
C TYR A 283 -16.34 2.02 -7.20
N GLU A 284 -17.21 2.63 -8.00
CA GLU A 284 -18.65 2.69 -7.73
C GLU A 284 -19.37 1.35 -7.82
N TYR A 285 -18.81 0.39 -8.55
CA TYR A 285 -19.37 -0.95 -8.64
C TYR A 285 -18.93 -1.80 -7.44
N ILE A 286 -17.66 -1.71 -7.07
CA ILE A 286 -17.05 -2.61 -6.09
C ILE A 286 -17.27 -2.16 -4.66
N ALA A 287 -17.26 -0.85 -4.39
CA ALA A 287 -17.44 -0.31 -3.05
C ALA A 287 -18.92 -0.40 -2.66
N SER A 288 -19.28 -1.34 -1.77
CA SER A 288 -20.67 -1.55 -1.33
C SER A 288 -20.83 -1.60 0.18
#